data_AF-A0A7Z9FAN8-F1
#
_entry.id   AF-A0A7Z9FAN8-F1
#
_cell.length_a   1.000
_cell.length_b   1.000
_cell.length_c   1.000
_cell.angle_alpha   90.00
_cell.angle_beta   90.00
_cell.angle_gamma   90.00
#
_symmetry.space_group_name_H-M   'P 1'
#
loop_
_entity.id
_entity.type
_entity.pdbx_description
1 polymer ?
#
loop_
_entity_poly.entity_id
_entity_poly.type
_entity_poly.pdbx_seq_one_letter_code
_entity_poly.pdbx_strand_id
1 'polypeptide(L)'
;AGGHEIMIYVENIFPFFEGAHTALPGRLAEEILTIDHPQLFGCFDVSHAYIACTAYGADLPNEAKQISPVAPHWHVHDSFGRPDTGLKPYTKSECLAYGMGDLHLAVGDGDLPWSSVLNSAPAIPGSTFNIELNPDLWSDMPQCVTATRQLISDAARLRAA
;
A
#
# COMPACT_ATOMS: atom_id res chain seq x y z
N ALA A 1 21.59 12.11 -0.30
CA ALA A 1 21.17 11.17 -1.35
C ALA A 1 21.90 11.44 -2.66
N GLY A 2 21.71 12.62 -3.28
CA GLY A 2 22.44 13.19 -4.42
C GLY A 2 23.79 12.58 -4.76
N GLY A 3 24.81 12.99 -4.00
CA GLY A 3 26.21 12.60 -4.23
C GLY A 3 26.59 11.20 -3.77
N HIS A 4 25.64 10.36 -3.35
CA HIS A 4 25.88 9.00 -2.88
C HIS A 4 25.05 7.94 -3.63
N GLU A 5 24.38 8.31 -4.74
CA GLU A 5 23.57 7.39 -5.55
C GLU A 5 22.45 6.69 -4.76
N ILE A 6 21.97 7.32 -3.69
CA ILE A 6 20.86 6.81 -2.87
C ILE A 6 19.55 7.26 -3.50
N MET A 7 18.63 6.32 -3.70
CA MET A 7 17.26 6.56 -4.11
C MET A 7 16.37 6.72 -2.88
N ILE A 8 15.47 7.71 -2.91
CA ILE A 8 14.49 7.97 -1.86
C ILE A 8 13.11 7.60 -2.40
N TYR A 9 12.40 6.75 -1.66
CA TYR A 9 11.00 6.44 -1.91
C TYR A 9 10.17 6.95 -0.73
N VAL A 10 9.30 7.92 -0.99
CA VAL A 10 8.41 8.49 0.04
C VAL A 10 7.13 7.68 0.05
N GLU A 11 6.85 7.07 1.19
CA GLU A 11 5.69 6.20 1.36
C GLU A 11 4.42 7.01 1.65
N ASN A 12 3.29 6.61 1.06
CA ASN A 12 1.99 7.07 1.52
C ASN A 12 1.60 6.36 2.82
N ILE A 13 1.02 7.10 3.76
CA ILE A 13 0.61 6.57 5.06
C ILE A 13 -0.81 7.03 5.39
N PHE A 14 -1.45 6.34 6.33
CA PHE A 14 -2.81 6.64 6.77
C PHE A 14 -2.81 7.42 8.10
N PRO A 15 -3.89 8.15 8.42
CA PRO A 15 -3.98 8.83 9.71
C PRO A 15 -4.11 7.80 10.84
N PHE A 16 -3.08 7.69 11.67
CA PHE A 16 -3.06 6.75 12.81
C PHE A 16 -4.04 7.11 13.93
N PHE A 17 -4.43 8.37 14.03
CA PHE A 17 -5.31 8.87 15.08
C PHE A 17 -6.10 10.09 14.59
N GLU A 18 -7.18 10.41 15.30
CA GLU A 18 -8.02 11.58 15.00
C GLU A 18 -7.20 12.88 15.04
N GLY A 19 -7.25 13.64 13.96
CA GLY A 19 -6.47 14.89 13.81
C GLY A 19 -5.06 14.71 13.24
N ALA A 20 -4.60 13.47 13.02
CA ALA A 20 -3.43 13.24 12.18
C ALA A 20 -3.75 13.64 10.72
N HIS A 21 -2.80 14.26 10.05
CA HIS A 21 -2.92 14.63 8.64
C HIS A 21 -1.86 13.89 7.83
N THR A 22 -2.32 13.13 6.84
CA THR A 22 -1.47 12.39 5.91
C THR A 22 -1.99 12.60 4.49
N ALA A 23 -1.09 12.65 3.52
CA ALA A 23 -1.48 12.80 2.13
C ALA A 23 -2.15 11.52 1.61
N LEU A 24 -3.24 11.68 0.85
CA LEU A 24 -3.73 10.60 -0.02
C LEU A 24 -2.68 10.27 -1.09
N PRO A 25 -2.67 9.04 -1.64
CA PRO A 25 -1.66 8.63 -2.62
C PRO A 25 -1.55 9.56 -3.84
N GLY A 26 -2.68 10.04 -4.37
CA GLY A 26 -2.70 10.99 -5.47
C GLY A 26 -2.08 12.33 -5.13
N ARG A 27 -2.33 12.83 -3.91
CA ARG A 27 -1.69 14.05 -3.41
C ARG A 27 -0.17 13.88 -3.26
N LEU A 28 0.27 12.73 -2.75
CA LEU A 28 1.71 12.42 -2.68
C LEU A 28 2.32 12.38 -4.09
N ALA A 29 1.61 11.82 -5.07
CA ALA A 29 2.07 11.79 -6.45
C ALA A 29 2.30 13.19 -7.02
N GLU A 30 1.36 14.12 -6.79
CA GLU A 30 1.51 15.53 -7.17
C GLU A 30 2.76 16.16 -6.54
N GLU A 31 3.02 15.87 -5.26
CA GLU A 31 4.16 16.43 -4.52
C GLU A 31 5.50 15.90 -5.05
N ILE A 32 5.58 14.59 -5.34
CA ILE A 32 6.76 13.99 -5.98
C ILE A 32 7.02 14.63 -7.34
N LEU A 33 5.99 14.77 -8.17
CA LEU A 33 6.08 15.42 -9.49
C LEU A 33 6.44 16.91 -9.40
N THR A 34 6.02 17.58 -8.33
CA THR A 34 6.35 19.00 -8.11
C THR A 34 7.82 19.17 -7.72
N ILE A 35 8.38 18.24 -6.96
CA ILE A 35 9.80 18.28 -6.57
C ILE A 35 10.71 17.91 -7.76
N ASP A 36 10.27 16.96 -8.61
CA ASP A 36 10.93 16.57 -9.87
C ASP A 36 12.45 16.31 -9.72
N HIS A 37 12.81 15.50 -8.72
CA HIS A 37 14.21 15.14 -8.49
C HIS A 37 14.50 13.71 -8.98
N PRO A 38 15.58 13.47 -9.74
CA PRO A 38 15.86 12.17 -10.39
C PRO A 38 16.13 10.99 -9.43
N GLN A 39 16.23 11.27 -8.12
CA GLN A 39 16.42 10.27 -7.06
C GLN A 39 15.27 10.22 -6.06
N LEU A 40 14.15 10.90 -6.35
CA LEU A 40 12.98 10.96 -5.46
C LEU A 40 11.78 10.36 -6.18
N PHE A 41 11.16 9.37 -5.54
CA PHE A 41 10.01 8.63 -6.06
C PHE A 41 9.00 8.37 -4.96
N GLY A 42 7.82 7.89 -5.32
CA GLY A 42 6.86 7.32 -4.37
C GLY A 42 7.20 5.89 -3.98
N CYS A 43 6.89 5.52 -2.74
CA CYS A 43 6.58 4.16 -2.35
C CYS A 43 5.06 4.05 -2.22
N PHE A 44 4.44 3.14 -2.98
CA PHE A 44 3.02 2.89 -2.88
C PHE A 44 2.78 1.74 -1.89
N ASP A 45 2.40 2.08 -0.67
CA ASP A 45 1.83 1.12 0.27
C ASP A 45 0.32 1.02 0.02
N VAL A 46 -0.09 -0.12 -0.50
CA VAL A 46 -1.46 -0.32 -0.99
C VAL A 46 -2.46 -0.46 0.17
N SER A 47 -2.05 -1.09 1.27
CA SER A 47 -2.91 -1.30 2.43
C SER A 47 -3.05 0.00 3.22
N HIS A 48 -1.98 0.78 3.38
CA HIS A 48 -2.03 2.13 3.93
C HIS A 48 -2.93 3.03 3.09
N ALA A 49 -2.84 2.97 1.76
CA ALA A 49 -3.74 3.71 0.90
C ALA A 49 -5.19 3.30 1.10
N TYR A 50 -5.47 2.00 1.27
CA TYR A 50 -6.83 1.51 1.52
C TYR A 50 -7.40 2.08 2.83
N ILE A 51 -6.62 2.04 3.92
CA ILE A 51 -7.01 2.63 5.21
C ILE A 51 -7.20 4.14 5.10
N ALA A 52 -6.27 4.84 4.43
CA ALA A 52 -6.36 6.28 4.22
C ALA A 52 -7.59 6.67 3.38
N CYS A 53 -7.90 5.92 2.32
CA CYS A 53 -9.07 6.15 1.49
C CYS A 53 -10.36 5.96 2.29
N THR A 54 -10.45 4.94 3.13
CA THR A 54 -11.60 4.78 4.03
C THR A 54 -11.71 5.94 5.02
N ALA A 55 -10.59 6.38 5.62
CA ALA A 55 -10.58 7.48 6.58
C ALA A 55 -11.02 8.81 5.96
N TYR A 56 -10.63 9.08 4.72
CA TYR A 56 -10.92 10.34 4.02
C TYR A 56 -12.10 10.26 3.05
N GLY A 57 -12.75 9.10 2.90
CA GLY A 57 -13.84 8.89 1.96
C GLY A 57 -13.43 8.99 0.48
N ALA A 58 -12.21 8.55 0.16
CA ALA A 58 -11.64 8.60 -1.20
C ALA A 58 -11.78 7.26 -1.95
N ASP A 59 -11.65 7.32 -3.28
CA ASP A 59 -11.71 6.14 -4.15
C ASP A 59 -10.32 5.52 -4.33
N LEU A 60 -10.08 4.37 -3.70
CA LEU A 60 -8.77 3.69 -3.74
C LEU A 60 -8.27 3.40 -5.17
N PRO A 61 -9.07 2.86 -6.12
CA PRO A 61 -8.63 2.68 -7.49
C PRO A 61 -8.16 3.96 -8.18
N ASN A 62 -8.86 5.08 -7.96
CA ASN A 62 -8.45 6.39 -8.46
C ASN A 62 -7.13 6.86 -7.83
N GLU A 63 -6.97 6.76 -6.51
CA GLU A 63 -5.74 7.14 -5.82
C GLU A 63 -4.54 6.28 -6.26
N ALA A 64 -4.77 4.97 -6.41
CA ALA A 64 -3.78 4.03 -6.93
C ALA A 64 -3.33 4.40 -8.35
N LYS A 65 -4.27 4.75 -9.23
CA LYS A 65 -3.98 5.21 -10.59
C LYS A 65 -3.11 6.47 -10.62
N GLN A 66 -3.26 7.36 -9.64
CA GLN A 66 -2.49 8.61 -9.58
C GLN A 66 -1.05 8.39 -9.09
N ILE A 67 -0.84 7.53 -8.09
CA ILE A 67 0.50 7.30 -7.52
C ILE A 67 1.35 6.32 -8.33
N SER A 68 0.74 5.32 -8.98
CA SER A 68 1.49 4.25 -9.65
C SER A 68 2.52 4.72 -10.70
N PRO A 69 2.29 5.78 -11.49
CA PRO A 69 3.24 6.26 -12.48
C PRO A 69 4.53 6.85 -11.90
N VAL A 70 4.54 7.18 -10.60
CA VAL A 70 5.70 7.78 -9.92
C VAL A 70 6.23 6.93 -8.77
N ALA A 71 5.67 5.74 -8.57
CA ALA A 71 6.04 4.81 -7.50
C ALA A 71 6.55 3.48 -8.06
N PRO A 72 7.88 3.32 -8.24
CA PRO A 72 8.49 2.05 -8.62
C PRO A 72 8.66 1.10 -7.43
N HIS A 73 8.40 1.55 -6.20
CA HIS A 73 8.48 0.73 -5.00
C HIS A 73 7.09 0.54 -4.43
N TRP A 74 6.73 -0.70 -4.13
CA TRP A 74 5.41 -1.08 -3.64
C TRP A 74 5.57 -1.86 -2.36
N HIS A 75 4.91 -1.43 -1.30
CA HIS A 75 4.75 -2.27 -0.11
C HIS A 75 3.46 -3.07 -0.27
N VAL A 76 3.57 -4.38 -0.07
CA VAL A 76 2.46 -5.31 -0.25
C VAL A 76 2.22 -6.11 1.01
N HIS A 77 1.03 -5.92 1.54
CA HIS A 77 0.43 -6.63 2.66
C HIS A 77 -1.06 -6.34 2.60
N ASP A 78 -1.83 -7.06 3.41
CA ASP A 78 -3.28 -6.96 3.41
C ASP A 78 -3.82 -6.38 4.73
N SER A 79 -5.04 -5.84 4.64
CA SER A 79 -5.81 -5.35 5.77
C SER A 79 -7.29 -5.36 5.40
N PHE A 80 -8.12 -4.79 6.27
CA PHE A 80 -9.55 -4.60 5.98
C PHE A 80 -9.90 -3.13 5.67
N GLY A 81 -8.89 -2.28 5.48
CA GLY A 81 -9.06 -0.86 5.17
C GLY A 81 -9.76 -0.06 6.26
N ARG A 82 -9.86 -0.58 7.49
CA ARG A 82 -10.58 0.09 8.58
C ARG A 82 -9.60 0.95 9.39
N PRO A 83 -9.74 2.27 9.43
CA PRO A 83 -8.94 3.11 10.31
C PRO A 83 -9.28 2.82 11.78
N ASP A 84 -8.44 3.31 12.70
CA ASP A 84 -8.79 3.30 14.12
C ASP A 84 -9.99 4.22 14.36
N THR A 85 -11.15 3.62 14.65
CA THR A 85 -12.45 4.31 14.76
C THR A 85 -12.74 4.85 16.17
N GLY A 86 -11.70 5.04 17.00
CA GLY A 86 -11.83 5.49 18.39
C GLY A 86 -12.23 4.38 19.36
N LEU A 87 -12.50 3.17 18.83
CA LEU A 87 -12.63 1.93 19.59
C LEU A 87 -11.23 1.50 20.04
N LYS A 88 -10.67 2.12 21.08
CA LYS A 88 -9.28 1.93 21.54
C LYS A 88 -8.99 0.47 21.93
N PRO A 89 -8.42 -0.37 21.05
CA PRO A 89 -8.12 -1.76 21.39
C PRO A 89 -6.94 -1.76 22.35
N TYR A 90 -6.95 -2.67 23.32
CA TYR A 90 -5.87 -2.80 24.29
C TYR A 90 -4.71 -3.65 23.73
N THR A 91 -5.01 -4.56 22.79
CA THR A 91 -4.05 -5.51 22.22
C THR A 91 -4.11 -5.57 20.70
N LYS A 92 -3.00 -5.98 20.07
CA LYS A 92 -2.94 -6.28 18.63
C LYS A 92 -3.92 -7.39 18.22
N SER A 93 -4.17 -8.36 19.09
CA SER A 93 -5.14 -9.44 18.83
C SER A 93 -6.56 -8.92 18.73
N GLU A 94 -6.92 -7.88 19.48
CA GLU A 94 -8.21 -7.20 19.32
C GLU A 94 -8.27 -6.42 18.01
N CYS A 95 -7.19 -5.72 17.63
CA CYS A 95 -7.11 -5.08 16.30
C CYS A 95 -7.37 -6.11 15.18
N LEU A 96 -6.71 -7.27 15.25
CA LEU A 96 -6.90 -8.37 14.30
C LEU A 96 -8.34 -8.89 14.32
N ALA A 97 -8.91 -9.14 15.50
CA ALA A 97 -10.27 -9.65 15.64
C ALA A 97 -11.34 -8.69 15.09
N TYR A 98 -11.11 -7.38 15.18
CA TYR A 98 -12.00 -6.36 14.63
C TYR A 98 -11.68 -5.95 13.18
N GLY A 99 -10.54 -6.43 12.66
CA GLY A 99 -10.03 -6.04 11.35
C GLY A 99 -9.60 -4.58 11.26
N MET A 100 -9.10 -4.01 12.36
CA MET A 100 -8.82 -2.58 12.49
C MET A 100 -7.34 -2.25 12.37
N GLY A 101 -7.06 -1.17 11.66
CA GLY A 101 -5.74 -0.59 11.51
C GLY A 101 -4.85 -1.36 10.57
N ASP A 102 -3.56 -1.07 10.71
CA ASP A 102 -2.49 -1.64 9.91
C ASP A 102 -2.04 -2.98 10.49
N LEU A 103 -2.59 -4.05 9.90
CA LEU A 103 -2.46 -5.40 10.40
C LEU A 103 -1.27 -6.16 9.78
N HIS A 104 -0.75 -5.67 8.65
CA HIS A 104 0.31 -6.33 7.88
C HIS A 104 0.03 -7.82 7.63
N LEU A 105 -1.19 -8.14 7.15
CA LEU A 105 -1.58 -9.51 6.84
C LEU A 105 -0.90 -10.01 5.58
N ALA A 106 -0.85 -11.33 5.39
CA ALA A 106 -0.42 -11.89 4.13
C ALA A 106 -1.39 -11.47 3.01
N VAL A 107 -0.85 -11.21 1.82
CA VAL A 107 -1.64 -10.85 0.63
C VAL A 107 -2.73 -11.91 0.39
N GLY A 108 -3.99 -11.48 0.42
CA GLY A 108 -5.17 -12.35 0.26
C GLY A 108 -5.88 -12.71 1.56
N ASP A 109 -5.31 -12.43 2.74
CA ASP A 109 -5.93 -12.73 4.04
C ASP A 109 -6.78 -11.55 4.59
N GLY A 110 -6.74 -10.40 3.92
CA GLY A 110 -7.61 -9.25 4.16
C GLY A 110 -8.77 -9.16 3.17
N ASP A 111 -9.35 -7.96 3.03
CA ASP A 111 -10.40 -7.66 2.04
C ASP A 111 -10.00 -6.59 1.02
N LEU A 112 -8.70 -6.26 0.94
CA LEU A 112 -8.20 -5.27 -0.01
C LEU A 112 -8.59 -5.68 -1.45
N PRO A 113 -9.23 -4.77 -2.23
CA PRO A 113 -9.69 -5.06 -3.58
C PRO A 113 -8.53 -5.05 -4.59
N TRP A 114 -7.56 -5.96 -4.41
CA TRP A 114 -6.31 -6.02 -5.16
C TRP A 114 -6.48 -6.03 -6.68
N SER A 115 -7.45 -6.77 -7.20
CA SER A 115 -7.72 -6.82 -8.64
C SER A 115 -8.11 -5.43 -9.19
N SER A 116 -8.96 -4.69 -8.47
CA SER A 116 -9.36 -3.33 -8.87
C SER A 116 -8.19 -2.35 -8.80
N VAL A 117 -7.35 -2.47 -7.76
CA VAL A 117 -6.13 -1.66 -7.63
C VAL A 117 -5.20 -1.91 -8.80
N LEU A 118 -4.78 -3.16 -9.04
CA LEU A 118 -3.77 -3.47 -10.06
C LEU A 118 -4.24 -3.25 -11.50
N ASN A 119 -5.55 -3.35 -11.74
CA ASN A 119 -6.16 -2.97 -13.01
C ASN A 119 -6.08 -1.46 -13.24
N SER A 120 -6.27 -0.66 -12.18
CA SER A 120 -6.24 0.81 -12.25
C SER A 120 -4.83 1.38 -12.22
N ALA A 121 -3.91 0.67 -11.56
CA ALA A 121 -2.56 1.08 -11.24
C ALA A 121 -1.53 0.09 -11.81
N PRO A 122 -1.19 0.18 -13.11
CA PRO A 122 -0.09 -0.59 -13.65
C PRO A 122 1.22 -0.21 -12.96
N ALA A 123 1.94 -1.23 -12.49
CA ALA A 123 3.30 -1.06 -12.01
C ALA A 123 4.24 -0.74 -13.18
N ILE A 124 5.20 0.14 -12.91
CA ILE A 124 6.23 0.54 -13.87
C ILE A 124 7.16 -0.66 -14.11
N PRO A 125 7.66 -0.90 -15.34
CA PRO A 125 8.68 -1.93 -15.57
C PRO A 125 9.88 -1.76 -14.62
N GLY A 126 10.28 -2.85 -13.97
CA GLY A 126 11.35 -2.84 -12.97
C GLY A 126 10.92 -2.46 -11.56
N SER A 127 9.61 -2.29 -11.31
CA SER A 127 9.11 -2.04 -9.95
C SER A 127 9.43 -3.18 -8.98
N THR A 128 9.69 -2.83 -7.73
CA THR A 128 9.90 -3.76 -6.62
C THR A 128 8.63 -3.87 -5.80
N PHE A 129 8.19 -5.10 -5.55
CA PHE A 129 7.12 -5.43 -4.62
C PHE A 129 7.74 -6.00 -3.35
N ASN A 130 7.75 -5.21 -2.28
CA ASN A 130 8.29 -5.54 -0.97
C ASN A 130 7.17 -6.06 -0.07
N ILE A 131 7.25 -7.31 0.38
CA ILE A 131 6.26 -7.89 1.29
C ILE A 131 6.50 -7.37 2.71
N GLU A 132 5.49 -6.75 3.31
CA GLU A 132 5.54 -6.29 4.69
C GLU A 132 4.62 -7.13 5.57
N LEU A 133 5.11 -8.30 5.95
CA LEU A 133 4.36 -9.25 6.78
C LEU A 133 4.64 -9.02 8.26
N ASN A 134 3.59 -8.97 9.05
CA ASN A 134 3.69 -8.91 10.52
C ASN A 134 4.59 -10.06 11.02
N PRO A 135 5.59 -9.80 11.89
CA PRO A 135 6.44 -10.84 12.48
C PRO A 135 5.70 -11.98 13.16
N ASP A 136 4.56 -11.69 13.77
CA ASP A 136 3.71 -12.70 14.42
C ASP A 136 3.10 -13.68 13.41
N LEU A 137 3.08 -13.32 12.12
CA LEU A 137 2.56 -14.10 10.99
C LEU A 137 3.68 -14.66 10.09
N TRP A 138 4.95 -14.63 10.48
CA TRP A 138 6.03 -15.11 9.59
C TRP A 138 5.95 -16.60 9.22
N SER A 139 5.20 -17.42 9.95
CA SER A 139 4.85 -18.78 9.52
C SER A 139 4.15 -18.79 8.16
N ASP A 140 3.48 -17.69 7.81
CA ASP A 140 2.66 -17.50 6.63
C ASP A 140 3.48 -16.87 5.48
N MET A 141 4.76 -16.60 5.68
CA MET A 141 5.62 -16.04 4.64
C MET A 141 5.63 -16.87 3.34
N PRO A 142 5.70 -18.22 3.35
CA PRO A 142 5.67 -19.01 2.12
C PRO A 142 4.37 -18.84 1.31
N GLN A 143 3.22 -18.79 2.00
CA GLN A 143 1.93 -18.55 1.35
C GLN A 143 1.82 -17.10 0.86
N CYS A 144 2.27 -16.12 1.64
CA CYS A 144 2.28 -14.72 1.25
C CYS A 144 3.11 -14.47 -0.02
N VAL A 145 4.31 -15.06 -0.11
CA VAL A 145 5.16 -14.98 -1.31
C VAL A 145 4.46 -15.61 -2.52
N THR A 146 3.77 -16.73 -2.32
CA THR A 146 3.03 -17.42 -3.39
C THR A 146 1.87 -16.57 -3.89
N ALA A 147 1.05 -16.06 -2.97
CA ALA A 147 -0.09 -15.19 -3.28
C ALA A 147 0.36 -13.91 -3.99
N THR A 148 1.42 -13.26 -3.49
CA THR A 148 1.98 -12.04 -4.10
C THR A 148 2.45 -12.29 -5.54
N ARG A 149 3.15 -13.40 -5.80
CA ARG A 149 3.59 -13.76 -7.16
C ARG A 149 2.43 -14.04 -8.09
N GLN A 150 1.40 -14.72 -7.59
CA GLN A 150 0.19 -15.01 -8.36
C GLN A 150 -0.53 -13.71 -8.72
N LEU A 151 -0.68 -12.82 -7.74
CA LEU A 151 -1.29 -11.51 -7.90
C LEU A 151 -0.60 -10.67 -9.00
N ILE A 152 0.73 -10.59 -8.96
CA ILE A 152 1.52 -9.88 -9.99
C ILE A 152 1.34 -10.52 -11.37
N SER A 153 1.31 -11.86 -11.43
CA SER A 153 1.14 -12.61 -12.67
C SER A 153 -0.23 -12.38 -13.31
N ASP A 154 -1.29 -12.36 -12.50
CA ASP A 154 -2.65 -12.13 -12.99
C ASP A 154 -2.85 -10.71 -13.49
N ALA A 155 -2.30 -9.72 -12.79
CA ALA A 155 -2.30 -8.33 -13.25
C ALA A 155 -1.54 -8.16 -14.57
N ALA A 156 -0.45 -8.90 -14.79
CA ALA A 156 0.26 -8.88 -16.07
C ALA A 156 -0.57 -9.52 -17.21
N ARG A 157 -1.29 -10.62 -16.94
CA ARG A 157 -2.13 -11.31 -17.93
C ARG A 157 -3.33 -10.50 -18.35
N LEU A 158 -4.03 -9.86 -17.41
CA LEU A 158 -5.19 -9.02 -17.70
C LEU A 158 -4.86 -7.86 -18.66
N ARG A 159 -3.60 -7.43 -18.72
CA ARG A 159 -3.14 -6.39 -19.66
C ARG A 159 -2.80 -6.92 -21.05
N ALA A 160 -2.54 -8.22 -21.18
CA ALA A 160 -2.17 -8.86 -22.44
C ALA A 160 -3.39 -9.39 -23.22
N ALA A 161 -4.56 -9.45 -22.58
CA ALA A 161 -5.85 -9.84 -23.16
C ALA A 161 -6.61 -8.62 -23.69
#